data_AF-A0A2N7JSE3-F1
#
_entry.id   AF-A0A2N7JSE3-F1
#
_cell.length_a   1.000
_cell.length_b   1.000
_cell.length_c   1.000
_cell.angle_alpha   90.00
_cell.angle_beta   90.00
_cell.angle_gamma   90.00
#
_symmetry.space_group_name_H-M   'P 1'
#
loop_
_entity.id
_entity.type
_entity.pdbx_description
1 polymer ?
#
loop_
_entity_poly.entity_id
_entity_poly.type
_entity_poly.pdbx_seq_one_letter_code
_entity_poly.pdbx_strand_id
1 'polypeptide(L)'
;MFIPMSKPTQFFDNELRDHQLTSYPDRSPAWPSETIGSISHAEGVLAIVVETSLQSNKENIGIDIQPKISRVVAEEIGSIVATPEEVDVALKQGWNMEDAIALLFSTKESIYKALMVFSETTLDFKSVRLCAIDKASMRFELSSEVTLKQGGLHSLCCDYQYLESHQVYLTACYCFLE
;
A
#
# COMPACT_ATOMS: atom_id res chain seq x y z
N MET A 1 2.57 0.89 -18.92
CA MET A 1 3.21 -0.31 -19.52
C MET A 1 3.78 -1.09 -18.36
N PHE A 2 3.05 -2.10 -17.89
CA PHE A 2 3.47 -2.92 -16.74
C PHE A 2 4.65 -3.79 -17.18
N ILE A 3 5.82 -3.54 -16.58
CA ILE A 3 6.95 -4.46 -16.71
C ILE A 3 6.61 -5.63 -15.77
N PRO A 4 6.46 -6.86 -16.27
CA PRO A 4 6.23 -8.00 -15.39
C PRO A 4 7.40 -8.08 -14.41
N MET A 5 7.12 -8.21 -13.11
CA MET A 5 8.15 -8.50 -12.11
C MET A 5 8.79 -9.84 -12.46
N SER A 6 9.84 -9.79 -13.27
CA SER A 6 10.79 -10.88 -13.39
C SER A 6 11.39 -11.14 -12.01
N LYS A 7 11.63 -12.42 -11.70
CA LYS A 7 12.29 -12.98 -10.51
C LYS A 7 13.12 -11.96 -9.71
N PRO A 8 13.11 -12.01 -8.36
CA PRO A 8 13.86 -11.09 -7.51
C PRO A 8 15.30 -11.00 -8.01
N THR A 9 15.63 -9.87 -8.63
CA THR A 9 16.95 -9.64 -9.20
C THR A 9 17.74 -9.01 -8.06
N GLN A 10 18.51 -9.83 -7.34
CA GLN A 10 19.48 -9.33 -6.37
C GLN A 10 20.60 -8.63 -7.15
N PHE A 11 20.49 -7.31 -7.29
CA PHE A 11 21.62 -6.46 -7.62
C PHE A 11 22.33 -6.12 -6.31
N PHE A 12 23.32 -6.93 -5.92
CA PHE A 12 24.34 -6.47 -4.99
C PHE A 12 25.48 -5.89 -5.82
N ASP A 13 25.44 -4.58 -6.04
CA ASP A 13 26.64 -3.85 -6.43
C ASP A 13 27.54 -3.69 -5.20
N ASN A 14 28.81 -4.09 -5.32
CA ASN A 14 29.75 -4.20 -4.20
C ASN A 14 30.25 -2.84 -3.67
N GLU A 15 29.70 -1.73 -4.16
CA GLU A 15 30.04 -0.37 -3.71
C GLU A 15 29.09 0.20 -2.63
N LEU A 16 27.97 -0.47 -2.32
CA LEU A 16 27.10 -0.10 -1.19
C LEU A 16 27.64 -0.69 0.12
N ARG A 17 28.83 -0.24 0.57
CA ARG A 17 29.34 -0.58 1.90
C ARG A 17 28.81 0.41 2.94
N ASP A 18 27.99 -0.11 3.85
CA ASP A 18 27.61 0.46 5.15
C ASP A 18 26.67 1.69 5.18
N HIS A 19 25.65 1.75 4.32
CA HIS A 19 24.51 2.64 4.58
C HIS A 19 23.45 1.93 5.43
N GLN A 20 23.46 2.21 6.74
CA GLN A 20 22.41 1.77 7.65
C GLN A 20 21.14 2.59 7.42
N LEU A 21 20.06 1.94 6.99
CA LEU A 21 18.74 2.54 6.92
C LEU A 21 18.23 2.77 8.35
N THR A 22 18.10 4.03 8.75
CA THR A 22 17.51 4.41 10.04
C THR A 22 16.00 4.60 9.91
N SER A 23 15.29 4.80 11.01
CA SER A 23 13.86 5.12 11.03
C SER A 23 13.60 6.51 11.59
N TYR A 24 12.60 7.20 11.05
CA TYR A 24 12.05 8.42 11.65
C TYR A 24 11.26 8.11 12.94
N PRO A 25 10.85 9.12 13.75
CA PRO A 25 10.06 8.89 14.98
C PRO A 25 8.73 8.15 14.76
N ASP A 26 8.12 8.30 13.58
CA ASP A 26 6.92 7.58 13.15
C ASP A 26 7.22 6.16 12.64
N ARG A 27 8.48 5.72 12.74
CA ARG A 27 9.02 4.42 12.29
C ARG A 27 9.08 4.25 10.77
N SER A 28 8.76 5.27 9.99
CA SER A 28 8.97 5.21 8.55
C SER A 28 10.48 5.13 8.22
N PRO A 29 10.89 4.41 7.16
CA PRO A 29 12.30 4.30 6.80
C PRO A 29 12.87 5.66 6.34
N ALA A 30 14.05 6.02 6.83
CA ALA A 30 14.78 7.19 6.40
C ALA A 30 15.55 6.90 5.11
N TRP A 31 14.83 6.89 3.99
CA TRP A 31 15.41 6.64 2.68
C TRP A 31 16.53 7.64 2.34
N PRO A 32 17.61 7.19 1.67
CA PRO A 32 18.64 8.09 1.15
C PRO A 32 18.08 9.15 0.20
N SER A 33 18.88 10.19 -0.07
CA SER A 33 18.52 11.20 -1.06
C SER A 33 18.16 10.58 -2.40
N GLU A 34 17.18 11.17 -3.09
CA GLU A 34 16.71 10.72 -4.43
C GLU A 34 16.23 9.26 -4.47
N THR A 35 15.81 8.73 -3.32
CA THR A 35 15.31 7.36 -3.19
C THR A 35 13.96 7.40 -2.48
N ILE A 36 13.01 6.63 -2.99
CA ILE A 36 11.75 6.29 -2.32
C ILE A 36 11.67 4.79 -2.12
N GLY A 37 10.81 4.36 -1.23
CA GLY A 37 10.60 2.94 -1.02
C GLY A 37 9.60 2.65 0.05
N SER A 38 9.30 1.36 0.18
CA SER A 38 8.43 0.87 1.23
C SER A 38 8.83 -0.55 1.62
N ILE A 39 8.57 -0.87 2.89
CA ILE A 39 8.89 -2.14 3.52
C ILE A 39 7.60 -2.66 4.14
N SER A 40 7.30 -3.94 3.92
CA SER A 40 6.28 -4.65 4.69
C SER A 40 6.71 -6.07 4.95
N HIS A 41 6.21 -6.64 6.04
CA HIS A 41 6.50 -8.01 6.41
C HIS A 41 5.25 -8.67 6.99
N ALA A 42 5.19 -9.99 6.82
CA ALA A 42 4.31 -10.88 7.54
C ALA A 42 5.12 -12.07 8.04
N GLU A 43 4.49 -13.00 8.76
CA GLU A 43 5.17 -14.20 9.22
C GLU A 43 5.81 -14.96 8.04
N GLY A 44 7.14 -15.08 8.05
CA GLY A 44 7.91 -15.76 7.02
C GLY A 44 8.06 -15.03 5.68
N VAL A 45 7.55 -13.80 5.53
CA VAL A 45 7.64 -13.03 4.27
C VAL A 45 8.08 -11.59 4.52
N LEU A 46 9.04 -11.11 3.73
CA LEU A 46 9.47 -9.72 3.69
C LEU A 46 9.39 -9.23 2.24
N ALA A 47 8.76 -8.07 2.04
CA ALA A 47 8.81 -7.34 0.78
C ALA A 47 9.44 -5.97 1.00
N ILE A 48 10.27 -5.58 0.04
CA ILE A 48 10.92 -4.28 -0.01
C ILE A 48 10.84 -3.81 -1.46
N VAL A 49 10.42 -2.57 -1.64
CA VAL A 49 10.53 -1.86 -2.92
C VAL A 49 11.38 -0.62 -2.70
N VAL A 50 12.32 -0.38 -3.62
CA VAL A 50 13.20 0.79 -3.62
C VAL A 50 13.28 1.28 -5.05
N GLU A 51 13.10 2.59 -5.24
CA GLU A 51 13.13 3.22 -6.54
C GLU A 51 13.89 4.55 -6.46
N THR A 52 14.66 4.85 -7.50
CA THR A 52 15.26 6.18 -7.65
C THR A 52 14.17 7.17 -8.00
N SER A 53 14.04 8.23 -7.21
CA SER A 53 13.07 9.29 -7.43
C SER A 53 13.78 10.62 -7.64
N LEU A 54 13.55 11.22 -8.81
CA LEU A 54 14.03 12.56 -9.13
C LEU A 54 13.09 13.65 -8.58
N GLN A 55 11.91 13.27 -8.08
CA GLN A 55 10.89 14.15 -7.55
C GLN A 55 10.28 13.59 -6.25
N SER A 56 11.12 13.27 -5.25
CA SER A 56 10.67 12.64 -4.01
C SER A 56 9.70 13.48 -3.16
N ASN A 57 9.52 14.76 -3.50
CA ASN A 57 8.49 15.62 -2.93
C ASN A 57 7.12 15.51 -3.64
N LYS A 58 7.03 14.76 -4.74
CA LYS A 58 5.81 14.56 -5.53
C LYS A 58 5.45 13.10 -5.75
N GLU A 59 6.40 12.19 -5.61
CA GLU A 59 6.15 10.76 -5.82
C GLU A 59 6.65 9.92 -4.66
N ASN A 60 5.90 8.87 -4.34
CA ASN A 60 6.26 7.91 -3.31
C ASN A 60 5.51 6.59 -3.55
N ILE A 61 6.00 5.51 -2.95
CA ILE A 61 5.42 4.18 -3.07
C ILE A 61 5.13 3.60 -1.69
N GLY A 62 4.04 2.86 -1.58
CA GLY A 62 3.68 2.09 -0.40
C GLY A 62 3.38 0.65 -0.77
N ILE A 63 3.88 -0.29 0.03
CA ILE A 63 3.55 -1.72 -0.08
C ILE A 63 3.07 -2.28 1.23
N ASP A 64 2.30 -3.35 1.15
CA ASP A 64 1.86 -4.10 2.30
C ASP A 64 1.70 -5.59 2.02
N ILE A 65 1.97 -6.42 3.04
CA ILE A 65 1.74 -7.87 3.00
C ILE A 65 0.74 -8.22 4.10
N GLN A 66 -0.39 -8.79 3.70
CA GLN A 66 -1.46 -9.18 4.61
C GLN A 66 -1.78 -10.67 4.46
N PRO A 67 -1.55 -11.50 5.49
CA PRO A 67 -2.06 -12.87 5.51
C PRO A 67 -3.57 -12.93 5.37
N LYS A 68 -4.08 -14.03 4.80
CA LYS A 68 -5.50 -14.34 4.88
C LYS A 68 -5.96 -14.33 6.34
N ILE A 69 -7.13 -13.76 6.55
CA ILE A 69 -7.76 -13.70 7.87
C ILE A 69 -8.93 -14.67 7.93
N SER A 70 -9.29 -15.10 9.14
CA SER A 70 -10.51 -15.86 9.33
C SER A 70 -11.73 -14.95 9.26
N ARG A 71 -12.90 -15.53 9.01
CA ARG A 71 -14.18 -14.81 9.07
C ARG A 71 -14.41 -14.12 10.41
N VAL A 72 -14.02 -14.74 11.52
CA VAL A 72 -14.17 -14.15 12.87
C VAL A 72 -13.34 -12.86 12.97
N VAL A 73 -12.09 -12.89 12.53
CA VAL A 73 -11.22 -11.69 12.53
C VAL A 73 -11.77 -10.63 11.58
N ALA A 74 -12.28 -11.02 10.42
CA ALA A 74 -12.89 -10.08 9.47
C ALA A 74 -14.12 -9.37 10.07
N GLU A 75 -14.94 -10.07 10.84
CA GLU A 75 -16.09 -9.50 11.55
C GLU A 75 -15.66 -8.56 12.68
N GLU A 76 -14.54 -8.85 13.37
CA GLU A 76 -13.98 -8.00 14.44
C GLU A 76 -13.43 -6.68 13.90
N ILE A 77 -12.66 -6.70 12.80
CA ILE A 77 -11.97 -5.50 12.30
C ILE A 77 -12.73 -4.78 11.17
N GLY A 78 -13.72 -5.43 10.55
CA GLY A 78 -14.29 -4.98 9.29
C GLY A 78 -14.87 -3.55 9.34
N SER A 79 -15.53 -3.18 10.43
CA SER A 79 -16.11 -1.83 10.61
C SER A 79 -15.05 -0.74 10.76
N ILE A 80 -13.88 -1.08 11.31
CA ILE A 80 -12.72 -0.20 11.43
C ILE A 80 -12.14 0.04 10.03
N VAL A 81 -11.91 -1.04 9.28
CA VAL A 81 -11.20 -1.03 7.99
C VAL A 81 -12.03 -0.43 6.86
N ALA A 82 -13.31 -0.78 6.78
CA ALA A 82 -14.13 -0.54 5.60
C ALA A 82 -15.53 -0.05 5.95
N THR A 83 -16.14 0.75 5.06
CA THR A 83 -17.58 0.99 5.14
C THR A 83 -18.35 -0.18 4.51
N PRO A 84 -19.64 -0.37 4.83
CA PRO A 84 -20.46 -1.40 4.19
C PRO A 84 -20.49 -1.29 2.66
N GLU A 85 -20.42 -0.07 2.12
CA GLU A 85 -20.40 0.19 0.67
C GLU A 85 -19.10 -0.30 0.03
N GLU A 86 -17.95 -0.10 0.68
CA GLU A 86 -16.66 -0.60 0.18
C GLU A 86 -16.64 -2.13 0.15
N VAL A 87 -17.19 -2.77 1.17
CA VAL A 87 -17.33 -4.23 1.23
C VAL A 87 -18.23 -4.72 0.11
N ASP A 88 -19.39 -4.09 -0.10
CA ASP A 88 -20.34 -4.47 -1.15
C ASP A 88 -19.73 -4.36 -2.57
N VAL A 89 -18.87 -3.36 -2.81
CA VAL A 89 -18.10 -3.24 -4.07
C VAL A 89 -17.26 -4.50 -4.32
N ALA A 90 -16.57 -5.02 -3.29
CA ALA A 90 -15.76 -6.23 -3.42
C ALA A 90 -16.60 -7.50 -3.55
N LEU A 91 -17.67 -7.64 -2.76
CA LEU A 91 -18.57 -8.80 -2.82
C LEU A 91 -19.23 -8.94 -4.20
N LYS A 92 -19.63 -7.83 -4.82
CA LYS A 92 -20.18 -7.80 -6.19
C LYS A 92 -19.20 -8.29 -7.26
N GLN A 93 -17.90 -8.23 -6.97
CA GLN A 93 -16.84 -8.75 -7.84
C GLN A 93 -16.48 -10.22 -7.52
N GLY A 94 -17.22 -10.86 -6.62
CA GLY A 94 -17.08 -12.28 -6.29
C GLY A 94 -16.09 -12.59 -5.16
N TRP A 95 -15.60 -11.57 -4.44
CA TRP A 95 -14.81 -11.79 -3.24
C TRP A 95 -15.68 -12.27 -2.08
N ASN A 96 -15.14 -13.10 -1.19
CA ASN A 96 -15.77 -13.37 0.11
C ASN A 96 -15.44 -12.24 1.10
N MET A 97 -16.11 -12.23 2.24
CA MET A 97 -16.01 -11.14 3.23
C MET A 97 -14.59 -11.04 3.81
N GLU A 98 -14.00 -12.16 4.19
CA GLU A 98 -12.69 -12.20 4.85
C GLU A 98 -11.55 -11.77 3.92
N ASP A 99 -11.57 -12.18 2.65
CA ASP A 99 -10.61 -11.76 1.65
C ASP A 99 -10.82 -10.29 1.25
N ALA A 100 -12.08 -9.83 1.16
CA ALA A 100 -12.37 -8.41 0.88
C ALA A 100 -11.84 -7.50 1.98
N ILE A 101 -12.05 -7.85 3.26
CA ILE A 101 -11.53 -7.07 4.39
C ILE A 101 -10.00 -7.13 4.45
N ALA A 102 -9.39 -8.28 4.23
CA ALA A 102 -7.92 -8.40 4.19
C ALA A 102 -7.30 -7.55 3.08
N LEU A 103 -7.86 -7.58 1.87
CA LEU A 103 -7.40 -6.76 0.75
C LEU A 103 -7.59 -5.27 1.00
N LEU A 104 -8.74 -4.86 1.56
CA LEU A 104 -9.00 -3.46 1.92
C LEU A 104 -8.03 -2.98 3.00
N PHE A 105 -7.79 -3.79 4.03
CA PHE A 105 -6.80 -3.48 5.07
C PHE A 105 -5.42 -3.25 4.45
N SER A 106 -4.92 -4.24 3.70
CA SER A 106 -3.59 -4.20 3.12
C SER A 106 -3.42 -3.05 2.14
N THR A 107 -4.40 -2.83 1.27
CA THR A 107 -4.33 -1.77 0.26
C THR A 107 -4.38 -0.39 0.91
N LYS A 108 -5.18 -0.20 1.97
CA LYS A 108 -5.23 1.06 2.70
C LYS A 108 -3.95 1.33 3.48
N GLU A 109 -3.29 0.31 4.02
CA GLU A 109 -1.93 0.42 4.60
C GLU A 109 -0.89 0.81 3.54
N SER A 110 -0.95 0.22 2.34
CA SER A 110 -0.13 0.63 1.19
C SER A 110 -0.37 2.09 0.81
N ILE A 111 -1.64 2.53 0.75
CA ILE A 111 -1.99 3.93 0.50
C ILE A 111 -1.44 4.84 1.60
N TYR A 112 -1.58 4.45 2.87
CA TYR A 112 -1.05 5.21 4.00
C TYR A 112 0.45 5.43 3.84
N LYS A 113 1.23 4.39 3.57
CA LYS A 113 2.69 4.49 3.37
C LYS A 113 3.06 5.35 2.16
N ALA A 114 2.29 5.28 1.08
CA ALA A 114 2.52 6.10 -0.11
C ALA A 114 2.19 7.58 0.14
N LEU A 115 1.12 7.87 0.91
CA LEU A 115 0.54 9.20 1.05
C LEU A 115 1.01 9.97 2.29
N MET A 116 1.41 9.29 3.37
CA MET A 116 1.72 9.93 4.66
C MET A 116 2.78 11.03 4.58
N VAL A 117 3.75 10.89 3.68
CA VAL A 117 4.82 11.90 3.49
C VAL A 117 4.26 13.21 2.93
N PHE A 118 3.14 13.14 2.21
CA PHE A 118 2.47 14.27 1.55
C PHE A 118 1.28 14.83 2.34
N SER A 119 0.73 14.08 3.29
CA SER A 119 -0.45 14.47 4.06
C SER A 119 -0.13 15.54 5.12
N GLU A 120 -1.00 16.54 5.26
CA GLU A 120 -1.02 17.47 6.40
C GLU A 120 -1.92 16.97 7.53
N THR A 121 -2.93 16.18 7.17
CA THR A 121 -3.89 15.58 8.09
C THR A 121 -3.41 14.20 8.55
N THR A 122 -3.83 13.77 9.73
CA THR A 122 -3.65 12.37 10.14
C THR A 122 -4.50 11.48 9.24
N LEU A 123 -3.89 10.44 8.67
CA LEU A 123 -4.57 9.47 7.82
C LEU A 123 -5.06 8.28 8.65
N ASP A 124 -6.22 7.78 8.27
CA ASP A 124 -6.85 6.57 8.80
C ASP A 124 -7.51 5.76 7.67
N PHE A 125 -8.19 4.67 8.01
CA PHE A 125 -8.88 3.84 7.03
C PHE A 125 -10.03 4.55 6.29
N LYS A 126 -10.60 5.63 6.83
CA LYS A 126 -11.71 6.37 6.20
C LYS A 126 -11.22 7.54 5.35
N SER A 127 -9.92 7.84 5.41
CA SER A 127 -9.26 8.85 4.60
C SER A 127 -9.29 8.54 3.09
N VAL A 128 -9.49 7.27 2.73
CA VAL A 128 -9.72 6.83 1.35
C VAL A 128 -10.87 5.84 1.27
N ARG A 129 -11.57 5.85 0.14
CA ARG A 129 -12.73 5.01 -0.14
C ARG A 129 -12.51 4.16 -1.39
N LEU A 130 -12.76 2.86 -1.29
CA LEU A 130 -12.77 1.97 -2.45
C LEU A 130 -13.93 2.33 -3.39
N CYS A 131 -13.60 2.56 -4.66
CA CYS A 131 -14.56 2.83 -5.73
C CYS A 131 -14.74 1.66 -6.69
N ALA A 132 -13.66 0.91 -6.93
CA ALA A 132 -13.69 -0.25 -7.82
C ALA A 132 -12.57 -1.22 -7.46
N ILE A 133 -12.84 -2.51 -7.66
CA ILE A 133 -11.86 -3.59 -7.60
C ILE A 133 -12.04 -4.44 -8.85
N ASP A 134 -10.92 -4.82 -9.47
CA ASP A 134 -10.89 -5.81 -10.55
C ASP A 134 -10.02 -7.00 -10.11
N LYS A 135 -9.48 -7.80 -11.04
CA LYS A 135 -8.71 -9.01 -10.74
C LYS A 135 -7.31 -8.78 -10.17
N ALA A 136 -6.74 -7.59 -10.33
CA ALA A 136 -5.37 -7.29 -9.94
C ALA A 136 -5.16 -5.87 -9.44
N SER A 137 -6.20 -5.01 -9.49
CA SER A 137 -6.11 -3.63 -9.05
C SER A 137 -7.35 -3.15 -8.29
N MET A 138 -7.16 -2.13 -7.46
CA MET A 138 -8.17 -1.44 -6.70
C MET A 138 -8.02 0.06 -6.91
N ARG A 139 -9.14 0.76 -7.12
CA ARG A 139 -9.20 2.22 -7.27
C ARG A 139 -9.84 2.85 -6.05
N PHE A 140 -9.14 3.83 -5.49
CA PHE A 140 -9.58 4.60 -4.33
C PHE A 140 -9.73 6.07 -4.67
N GLU A 141 -10.64 6.74 -3.96
CA GLU A 141 -10.76 8.20 -3.91
C GLU A 141 -10.39 8.69 -2.53
N LEU A 142 -9.76 9.87 -2.46
CA LEU A 142 -9.47 10.53 -1.19
C LEU A 142 -10.75 11.14 -0.62
N SER A 143 -10.89 11.09 0.71
CA SER A 143 -11.91 11.85 1.42
C SER A 143 -11.65 13.35 1.26
N SER A 144 -12.71 14.15 1.20
CA SER A 144 -12.62 15.61 1.15
C SER A 144 -11.96 16.23 2.39
N GLU A 145 -11.83 15.46 3.48
CA GLU A 145 -11.17 15.89 4.72
C GLU A 145 -9.64 15.76 4.66
N VAL A 146 -9.11 14.97 3.71
CA VAL A 146 -7.67 14.79 3.54
C VAL A 146 -7.07 16.02 2.86
N THR A 147 -6.11 16.66 3.52
CA THR A 147 -5.37 17.79 2.97
C THR A 147 -3.93 17.39 2.70
N LEU A 148 -3.41 17.74 1.52
CA LEU A 148 -2.04 17.47 1.11
C LEU A 148 -1.21 18.76 1.19
N LYS A 149 0.07 18.61 1.54
CA LYS A 149 1.03 19.72 1.69
C LYS A 149 1.18 20.55 0.42
N GLN A 150 1.04 19.88 -0.73
CA GLN A 150 1.15 20.47 -2.06
C GLN A 150 0.48 19.56 -3.09
N GLY A 151 0.21 20.12 -4.28
CA GLY A 151 -0.37 19.39 -5.39
C GLY A 151 -1.81 18.93 -5.13
N GLY A 152 -2.32 18.14 -6.07
CA GLY A 152 -3.63 17.51 -5.97
C GLY A 152 -3.51 16.01 -6.17
N LEU A 153 -4.40 15.25 -5.52
CA LEU A 153 -4.59 13.84 -5.77
C LEU A 153 -6.06 13.51 -5.56
N HIS A 154 -6.76 13.16 -6.63
CA HIS A 154 -8.17 12.81 -6.54
C HIS A 154 -8.39 11.31 -6.35
N SER A 155 -7.59 10.49 -7.03
CA SER A 155 -7.72 9.04 -6.99
C SER A 155 -6.37 8.33 -7.03
N LEU A 156 -6.33 7.15 -6.42
CA LEU A 156 -5.17 6.24 -6.42
C LEU A 156 -5.58 4.90 -7.02
N CYS A 157 -4.70 4.35 -7.85
CA CYS A 157 -4.80 2.95 -8.29
C CYS A 157 -3.70 2.17 -7.58
N CYS A 158 -4.08 1.04 -6.99
CA CYS A 158 -3.20 0.14 -6.30
C CYS A 158 -3.30 -1.24 -6.93
N ASP A 159 -2.17 -1.89 -7.11
CA ASP A 159 -2.10 -3.27 -7.57
C ASP A 159 -2.06 -4.22 -6.38
N TYR A 160 -2.55 -5.44 -6.60
CA TYR A 160 -2.44 -6.51 -5.62
C TYR A 160 -2.18 -7.86 -6.29
N GLN A 161 -1.52 -8.74 -5.55
CA GLN A 161 -1.26 -10.11 -5.94
C GLN A 161 -1.42 -11.04 -4.75
N TYR A 162 -2.11 -12.16 -4.95
CA TYR A 162 -2.12 -13.24 -3.96
C TYR A 162 -0.91 -14.16 -4.17
N LEU A 163 -0.10 -14.34 -3.13
CA LEU A 163 1.08 -15.21 -3.13
C LEU A 163 0.70 -16.55 -2.48
N GLU A 164 0.26 -17.50 -3.31
CA GLU A 164 -0.26 -18.81 -2.84
C GLU A 164 0.70 -19.56 -1.91
N SER A 165 2.01 -19.51 -2.18
CA SER A 165 3.03 -20.22 -1.41
C SER A 165 3.12 -19.78 0.06
N HIS A 166 2.67 -18.56 0.37
CA HIS A 166 2.71 -17.99 1.72
C HIS A 166 1.32 -17.62 2.24
N GLN A 167 0.27 -17.75 1.42
CA GLN A 167 -1.11 -17.39 1.74
C GLN A 167 -1.28 -15.93 2.18
N VAL A 168 -0.59 -15.03 1.49
CA VAL A 168 -0.62 -13.59 1.75
C VAL A 168 -1.06 -12.82 0.51
N TYR A 169 -1.71 -11.68 0.72
CA TYR A 169 -1.88 -10.64 -0.28
C TYR A 169 -0.69 -9.68 -0.20
N LEU A 170 -0.04 -9.41 -1.33
CA LEU A 170 0.88 -8.31 -1.51
C LEU A 170 0.14 -7.19 -2.23
N THR A 171 0.13 -5.98 -1.66
CA THR A 171 -0.46 -4.79 -2.28
C THR A 171 0.63 -3.74 -2.51
N ALA A 172 0.48 -2.95 -3.57
CA ALA A 172 1.39 -1.88 -3.92
C ALA A 172 0.61 -0.66 -4.46
N CYS A 173 0.91 0.52 -3.95
CA CYS A 173 0.31 1.78 -4.37
C CYS A 173 1.40 2.77 -4.71
N TYR A 174 1.38 3.26 -5.95
CA TYR A 174 2.22 4.37 -6.38
C TYR A 174 1.43 5.66 -6.29
N CYS A 175 1.97 6.66 -5.62
CA CYS A 175 1.39 7.99 -5.50
C CYS A 175 2.24 8.97 -6.29
N PHE A 176 1.59 9.78 -7.13
CA PHE A 176 2.21 10.91 -7.83
C PHE A 176 1.28 12.13 -7.74
N LEU A 177 1.79 13.23 -7.20
CA LEU A 177 1.07 14.49 -7.05
C LEU A 177 1.18 15.35 -8.31
N GLU A 178 0.08 16.01 -8.68
CA GLU A 178 0.05 16.99 -9.77
C GLU A 178 0.99 18.20 -9.52
#